data_AF-A0A7Y2GP79-F1
#
_entry.id   AF-A0A7Y2GP79-F1
#
_cell.length_a   1.000
_cell.length_b   1.000
_cell.length_c   1.000
_cell.angle_alpha   90.00
_cell.angle_beta   90.00
_cell.angle_gamma   90.00
#
_symmetry.space_group_name_H-M   'P 1'
#
loop_
_entity.id
_entity.type
_entity.pdbx_description
1 polymer ?
#
loop_
_entity_poly.entity_id
_entity_poly.type
_entity_poly.pdbx_seq_one_letter_code
_entity_poly.pdbx_strand_id
1 'polypeptide(L)' 'VAVRIYQSAHTNPIFVKVDGKPIYEKKSAQWCREAVDQCWKMKSPRFKVNELQAAQKGYDYARDVYDSIIKKAK' A
#
# COMPACT_ATOMS: atom_id res chain seq x y z
N VAL A 1 -5.70 2.07 -8.11
CA VAL A 1 -4.90 1.68 -9.29
C VAL A 1 -3.50 2.28 -9.16
N ALA A 2 -2.47 1.66 -9.73
CA ALA A 2 -1.11 2.20 -9.71
C ALA A 2 -0.70 2.67 -11.11
N VAL A 3 -0.43 3.96 -11.27
CA VAL A 3 0.09 4.54 -12.52
C VAL A 3 1.62 4.63 -12.41
N ARG A 4 2.32 4.27 -13.48
CA ARG A 4 3.78 4.21 -13.52
C ARG A 4 4.30 5.07 -14.65
N ILE A 5 5.29 5.91 -14.34
CA ILE A 5 6.08 6.64 -15.35
C ILE A 5 7.48 6.07 -15.29
N TYR A 6 7.91 5.43 -16.38
CA TYR A 6 9.21 4.80 -16.48
C TYR A 6 10.33 5.82 -16.21
N GLN A 7 11.31 5.42 -15.38
CA GLN A 7 12.52 6.19 -14.99
C GLN A 7 12.35 7.52 -14.25
N SER A 8 11.13 8.04 -14.02
CA SER A 8 10.97 9.39 -13.46
C SER A 8 10.03 9.51 -12.26
N ALA A 9 9.12 8.58 -12.01
CA ALA A 9 8.17 8.70 -10.90
C ALA A 9 8.41 7.71 -9.77
N HIS A 10 8.35 8.21 -8.53
CA HIS A 10 8.01 7.39 -7.37
C HIS A 10 6.64 6.74 -7.60
N THR A 11 6.51 5.44 -7.37
CA THR A 11 5.20 4.78 -7.41
C THR A 11 4.35 5.34 -6.28
N ASN A 12 3.47 6.28 -6.60
CA ASN A 12 2.55 6.88 -5.64
C ASN A 12 1.14 6.35 -5.94
N PRO A 13 0.54 5.55 -5.05
CA PRO A 13 -0.79 5.03 -5.28
C PRO A 13 -1.79 6.19 -5.31
N ILE A 14 -2.63 6.23 -6.35
CA ILE A 14 -3.72 7.20 -6.45
C ILE A 14 -5.08 6.50 -6.32
N PHE A 15 -5.99 7.14 -5.60
CA PHE A 15 -7.36 6.69 -5.46
C PHE A 15 -8.20 7.25 -6.60
N VAL A 16 -8.70 6.37 -7.45
CA VAL A 16 -9.55 6.73 -8.59
C VAL A 16 -10.96 6.25 -8.32
N LYS A 17 -11.94 7.12 -8.59
CA LYS A 17 -13.37 6.80 -8.60
C LYS A 17 -13.87 6.81 -10.04
N VAL A 18 -14.70 5.83 -10.42
CA VAL A 18 -15.41 5.78 -11.70
C VAL A 18 -16.91 5.70 -11.37
N ASP A 19 -17.72 6.57 -11.97
CA ASP A 19 -19.14 6.73 -11.65
C ASP A 19 -19.43 6.92 -10.15
N GLY A 20 -18.56 7.68 -9.47
CA GLY A 20 -18.63 7.93 -8.03
C GLY A 20 -18.23 6.74 -7.15
N LYS A 21 -17.92 5.58 -7.72
CA LYS A 21 -17.54 4.35 -7.00
C LYS A 21 -16.03 4.15 -7.00
N PRO A 22 -15.43 3.68 -5.89
CA PRO A 22 -14.00 3.36 -5.86
C PRO A 22 -13.69 2.18 -6.79
N ILE A 23 -12.54 2.24 -7.47
CA ILE A 23 -12.03 1.09 -8.22
C ILE A 23 -11.33 0.12 -7.27
N TYR A 24 -11.78 -1.14 -7.26
CA TYR A 24 -11.09 -2.25 -6.60
C TYR A 24 -10.53 -3.20 -7.67
N GLU A 25 -9.32 -2.89 -8.15
CA GLU A 25 -8.60 -3.74 -9.11
C GLU A 25 -7.61 -4.63 -8.35
N LYS A 26 -7.73 -5.95 -8.53
CA LYS A 26 -7.07 -6.95 -7.69
C LYS A 26 -5.56 -6.94 -7.82
N LYS A 27 -5.02 -6.90 -9.05
CA LYS A 27 -3.57 -7.01 -9.28
C LYS A 27 -2.83 -5.79 -8.72
N SER A 28 -3.39 -4.60 -8.90
CA SER A 28 -2.86 -3.36 -8.34
C SER A 28 -2.86 -3.40 -6.82
N ALA A 29 -3.94 -3.89 -6.21
CA ALA A 29 -4.03 -3.98 -4.75
C ALA A 29 -3.03 -5.00 -4.18
N GLN A 30 -2.85 -6.14 -4.84
CA GLN A 30 -1.83 -7.14 -4.49
C GLN A 30 -0.42 -6.56 -4.57
N TRP A 31 -0.10 -5.88 -5.68
CA TRP A 31 1.20 -5.22 -5.82
C TRP A 31 1.44 -4.20 -4.69
N CYS A 32 0.45 -3.36 -4.37
CA CYS A 32 0.58 -2.38 -3.29
C CYS A 32 0.75 -3.07 -1.94
N ARG A 33 0.06 -4.19 -1.70
CA ARG A 33 0.19 -4.99 -0.48
C ARG A 33 1.60 -5.53 -0.32
N GLU A 34 2.19 -6.07 -1.38
CA GLU A 34 3.58 -6.56 -1.40
C GLU A 34 4.58 -5.41 -1.18
N ALA A 35 4.32 -4.24 -1.78
CA ALA A 35 5.16 -3.07 -1.61
C ALA A 35 5.18 -2.55 -0.15
N VAL A 36 4.08 -2.68 0.59
CA VAL A 36 4.04 -2.38 2.04
C VAL A 36 5.00 -3.28 2.81
N ASP A 37 5.04 -4.57 2.52
CA ASP A 37 5.95 -5.50 3.19
C ASP A 37 7.40 -5.26 2.81
N GLN A 38 7.67 -4.97 1.54
CA GLN A 38 9.01 -4.57 1.11
C GLN A 38 9.44 -3.26 1.80
N CYS A 39 8.55 -2.28 1.94
CA CYS A 39 8.81 -1.05 2.67
C CYS A 39 9.09 -1.32 4.15
N TRP A 40 8.34 -2.22 4.79
CA TRP A 40 8.59 -2.60 6.19
C TRP A 40 9.95 -3.25 6.34
N LYS A 41 10.29 -4.24 5.51
CA LYS A 41 11.60 -4.93 5.52
C LYS A 41 12.77 -3.94 5.42
N MET A 42 12.65 -2.92 4.59
CA MET A 42 13.71 -1.92 4.38
C MET A 42 13.78 -0.85 5.47
N LYS A 43 12.65 -0.51 6.10
CA LYS A 43 12.55 0.63 7.03
C LYS A 43 12.50 0.22 8.50
N SER A 44 11.99 -0.97 8.83
CA SER A 44 11.85 -1.44 10.22
C SER A 44 13.14 -1.42 11.02
N PRO A 45 14.32 -1.78 10.46
CA PRO A 45 15.58 -1.72 11.21
C PRO A 45 16.07 -0.30 11.49
N ARG A 46 15.47 0.72 10.84
CA ARG A 46 15.88 2.13 10.93
C ARG A 46 15.00 2.95 11.88
N PHE A 47 13.89 2.41 12.37
CA PHE A 47 13.07 3.10 13.37
C PHE A 47 13.77 3.09 14.73
N LYS A 48 13.59 4.18 15.49
CA LYS A 48 14.00 4.20 16.90
C LYS A 48 13.10 3.26 17.71
N VAL A 49 13.62 2.74 18.81
CA VAL A 49 12.90 1.79 19.68
C VAL A 49 11.54 2.34 20.14
N ASN A 50 11.48 3.64 20.48
CA ASN A 50 10.25 4.30 20.91
C ASN A 50 9.25 4.58 19.76
N GLU A 51 9.69 4.55 18.50
CA GLU A 51 8.85 4.75 17.31
C GLU A 51 8.37 3.43 16.72
N LEU A 52 9.06 2.32 17.01
CA LEU A 52 8.85 1.03 16.35
C LEU A 52 7.40 0.51 16.50
N GLN A 53 6.81 0.65 17.68
CA GLN A 53 5.44 0.20 17.93
C GLN A 53 4.41 1.03 17.14
N ALA A 54 4.59 2.34 17.08
CA ALA A 54 3.70 3.23 16.33
C ALA A 54 3.86 2.98 14.82
N ALA A 55 5.11 2.81 14.36
CA ALA A 55 5.40 2.44 12.98
C ALA A 55 4.71 1.12 12.62
N GLN A 56 4.91 0.06 13.43
CA GLN A 56 4.28 -1.25 13.19
C GLN A 56 2.77 -1.14 13.03
N LYS A 57 2.07 -0.42 13.93
CA LYS A 57 0.63 -0.18 13.82
C LYS A 57 0.23 0.49 12.50
N GLY A 58 1.00 1.48 12.04
CA GLY A 58 0.75 2.15 10.76
C GLY A 58 0.93 1.22 9.55
N TYR A 59 1.94 0.36 9.59
CA TYR A 59 2.16 -0.65 8.55
C TYR A 59 1.05 -1.72 8.58
N ASP A 60 0.68 -2.23 9.75
CA ASP A 60 -0.39 -3.22 9.91
C ASP A 60 -1.73 -2.68 9.40
N TYR A 61 -2.06 -1.42 9.71
CA TYR A 61 -3.23 -0.76 9.14
C TYR A 61 -3.19 -0.72 7.60
N ALA A 62 -2.03 -0.40 7.02
CA ALA A 62 -1.89 -0.41 5.56
C ALA A 62 -2.06 -1.81 4.96
N ARG A 63 -1.60 -2.87 5.64
CA ARG A 63 -1.83 -4.27 5.24
C ARG A 63 -3.32 -4.58 5.19
N ASP A 64 -4.03 -4.28 6.28
CA ASP A 64 -5.47 -4.55 6.42
C ASP A 64 -6.30 -3.83 5.35
N VAL A 65 -5.94 -2.59 5.00
CA VAL A 65 -6.59 -1.82 3.94
C VAL A 65 -6.44 -2.54 2.59
N TYR A 66 -5.23 -2.92 2.21
CA TYR A 66 -5.02 -3.59 0.93
C TYR A 66 -5.61 -5.01 0.89
N ASP A 67 -5.52 -5.76 1.99
CA ASP A 67 -6.15 -7.09 2.11
C ASP A 67 -7.68 -7.00 1.98
N SER A 68 -8.28 -5.95 2.54
CA SER A 68 -9.71 -5.65 2.37
C SER A 68 -10.07 -5.29 0.93
N ILE A 69 -9.22 -4.53 0.22
CA ILE A 69 -9.43 -4.19 -1.19
C ILE A 69 -9.32 -5.45 -2.05
N ILE A 70 -8.32 -6.31 -1.81
CA ILE A 70 -8.12 -7.57 -2.56
C ILE A 70 -9.35 -8.49 -2.42
N LYS A 71 -9.94 -8.55 -1.22
CA LYS A 71 -11.19 -9.31 -0.98
C LYS A 71 -12.40 -8.73 -1.71
N LYS A 72 -12.46 -7.41 -1.87
CA LYS A 72 -13.57 -6.70 -2.54
C LYS A 72 -13.39 -6.58 -4.05
N ALA A 73 -12.17 -6.76 -4.54
CA ALA A 73 -11.85 -6.70 -5.95
C ALA A 73 -12.57 -7.83 -6.70
N LYS A 74 -13.31 -7.46 -7.74
CA LYS A 74 -14.03 -8.39 -8.61
C LYS A 74 -13.12 -8.85 -9.74
#